data_AF-A0A073KMV8-F1
#
_entry.id   AF-A0A073KMV8-F1
#
_cell.length_a   1.000
_cell.length_b   1.000
_cell.length_c   1.000
_cell.angle_alpha   90.00
_cell.angle_beta   90.00
_cell.angle_gamma   90.00
#
_symmetry.space_group_name_H-M   'P 1'
#
loop_
_entity.id
_entity.type
_entity.pdbx_description
1 polymer ?
#
loop_
_entity_poly.entity_id
_entity_poly.type
_entity_poly.pdbx_seq_one_letter_code
_entity_poly.pdbx_strand_id
1 'polypeptide(L)'
;MEYIMLLFIGLIAGSIGSLVGLGGGIIIVPLLIGLHSLSPQLAVGTSIVTVVFTGLSSTLTYMKHKRVDYKSGLILFIGSGPGGIIGSWANKFLNQDTFSLYFGIFLIFVSILLMLRDKLKPLSLSNVTVIKRSFTDSEGKTVHYQFPPFLSIIIAFVVGFISGLFGIGGGALLVPAMMLLFAFPAQIAVATSMFIVFLSAIVSSLTHISLGNVSWVYALILIPGAWIGGKIGAYVNTKLSGNAIINLLRITLIILGTRLIISSFL
;
A
#
# COMPACT_ATOMS: atom_id res chain seq x y z
N MET A 1 -0.10 -26.66 12.01
CA MET A 1 -1.09 -26.13 11.05
C MET A 1 -1.09 -24.60 11.05
N GLU A 2 -1.20 -23.96 12.21
CA GLU A 2 -1.27 -22.49 12.35
C GLU A 2 -0.09 -21.73 11.71
N TYR A 3 1.15 -22.15 11.98
CA TYR A 3 2.35 -21.51 11.40
C TYR A 3 2.47 -21.65 9.88
N ILE A 4 2.01 -22.77 9.33
CA ILE A 4 1.97 -22.98 7.87
C ILE A 4 0.97 -22.02 7.24
N MET A 5 -0.19 -21.83 7.87
CA MET A 5 -1.20 -20.88 7.42
C MET A 5 -0.64 -19.45 7.38
N LEU A 6 0.09 -19.02 8.41
CA LEU A 6 0.74 -17.70 8.44
C LEU A 6 1.74 -17.51 7.28
N LEU A 7 2.54 -18.53 6.98
CA LEU A 7 3.45 -18.49 5.82
C LEU A 7 2.68 -18.27 4.51
N PHE A 8 1.57 -18.99 4.31
CA PHE A 8 0.72 -18.83 3.12
C PHE A 8 -0.01 -17.48 3.08
N ILE A 9 -0.44 -16.96 4.23
CA ILE A 9 -1.00 -15.61 4.34
C ILE A 9 0.05 -14.60 3.88
N GLY A 10 1.29 -14.71 4.36
CA GLY A 10 2.41 -13.89 3.92
C GLY A 10 2.61 -13.99 2.40
N LEU A 11 2.64 -15.21 1.85
CA LEU A 11 2.80 -15.44 0.41
C LEU A 11 1.71 -14.80 -0.44
N ILE A 12 0.44 -15.01 -0.09
CA ILE A 12 -0.71 -14.48 -0.84
C ILE A 12 -0.76 -12.96 -0.69
N ALA A 13 -0.65 -12.46 0.54
CA ALA A 13 -0.68 -11.04 0.83
C ALA A 13 0.48 -10.29 0.16
N GLY A 14 1.69 -10.86 0.19
CA GLY A 14 2.86 -10.32 -0.48
C GLY A 14 2.70 -10.31 -2.00
N SER A 15 2.15 -11.38 -2.57
CA SER A 15 1.89 -11.49 -4.02
C SER A 15 0.86 -10.48 -4.50
N ILE A 16 -0.32 -10.47 -3.90
CA ILE A 16 -1.38 -9.52 -4.26
C ILE A 16 -0.89 -8.11 -3.96
N GLY A 17 -0.40 -7.87 -2.74
CA GLY A 17 0.09 -6.58 -2.29
C GLY A 17 1.15 -5.97 -3.20
N SER A 18 2.11 -6.77 -3.68
CA SER A 18 3.12 -6.30 -4.63
C SER A 18 2.57 -6.06 -6.03
N LEU A 19 1.66 -6.92 -6.49
CA LEU A 19 1.04 -6.81 -7.81
C LEU A 19 0.23 -5.52 -7.95
N VAL A 20 -0.48 -5.11 -6.90
CA VAL A 20 -1.32 -3.90 -6.88
C VAL A 20 -0.63 -2.69 -6.23
N GLY A 21 0.58 -2.85 -5.71
CA GLY A 21 1.39 -1.76 -5.15
C GLY A 21 1.03 -1.34 -3.74
N LEU A 22 0.37 -2.21 -2.97
CA LEU A 22 -0.13 -1.98 -1.61
C LEU A 22 0.87 -2.37 -0.50
N GLY A 23 1.74 -3.35 -0.73
CA GLY A 23 2.62 -3.90 0.33
C GLY A 23 2.07 -5.09 1.11
N GLY A 24 0.78 -5.45 0.95
CA GLY A 24 0.19 -6.68 1.48
C GLY A 24 -0.50 -6.54 2.85
N GLY A 25 -0.26 -5.44 3.57
CA GLY A 25 -0.84 -5.22 4.90
C GLY A 25 -2.38 -5.17 4.91
N ILE A 26 -2.98 -4.80 3.77
CA ILE A 26 -4.43 -4.81 3.59
C ILE A 26 -5.08 -6.19 3.79
N ILE A 27 -4.32 -7.25 3.51
CA ILE A 27 -4.75 -8.65 3.68
C ILE A 27 -4.27 -9.17 5.03
N ILE A 28 -3.02 -8.87 5.42
CA ILE A 28 -2.42 -9.37 6.67
C ILE A 28 -3.22 -8.88 7.88
N VAL A 29 -3.56 -7.59 7.95
CA VAL A 29 -4.21 -7.00 9.14
C VAL A 29 -5.58 -7.63 9.44
N PRO A 30 -6.55 -7.70 8.49
CA PRO A 30 -7.84 -8.33 8.76
C PRO A 30 -7.73 -9.83 9.07
N LEU A 31 -6.76 -10.53 8.50
CA LEU A 31 -6.57 -11.96 8.76
C LEU A 31 -5.96 -12.21 10.14
N LEU A 32 -5.01 -11.38 10.58
CA LEU A 32 -4.45 -11.47 11.92
C LEU A 32 -5.50 -11.16 13.01
N ILE A 33 -6.34 -10.16 12.79
CA ILE A 33 -7.45 -9.85 13.71
C ILE A 33 -8.48 -10.98 13.68
N GLY A 34 -8.94 -11.38 12.49
CA GLY A 34 -10.07 -12.30 12.35
C GLY A 34 -9.76 -13.78 12.58
N LEU A 35 -8.54 -14.25 12.34
CA LEU A 35 -8.18 -15.68 12.51
C LEU A 35 -7.37 -15.95 13.77
N HIS A 36 -6.58 -14.98 14.23
CA HIS A 36 -5.70 -15.14 15.39
C HIS A 36 -6.09 -14.23 16.57
N SER A 37 -7.21 -13.51 16.45
CA SER A 37 -7.76 -12.66 17.52
C SER A 37 -6.75 -11.66 18.09
N LEU A 38 -5.80 -11.19 17.27
CA LEU A 38 -4.84 -10.19 17.67
C LEU A 38 -5.52 -8.83 17.82
N SER A 39 -5.06 -8.03 18.79
CA SER A 39 -5.49 -6.64 18.89
C SER A 39 -5.13 -5.86 17.61
N PRO A 40 -5.89 -4.81 17.27
CA PRO A 40 -5.58 -3.97 16.11
C PRO A 40 -4.14 -3.47 16.10
N GLN A 41 -3.64 -3.06 17.27
CA GLN A 41 -2.27 -2.56 17.45
C GLN A 41 -1.26 -3.64 17.08
N LEU A 42 -1.40 -4.85 17.65
CA LEU A 42 -0.49 -5.96 17.37
C LEU A 42 -0.57 -6.41 15.90
N ALA A 43 -1.76 -6.46 15.32
CA ALA A 43 -1.95 -6.82 13.91
C ALA A 43 -1.30 -5.79 12.96
N VAL A 44 -1.50 -4.50 13.24
CA VAL A 44 -0.94 -3.38 12.46
C VAL A 44 0.58 -3.34 12.56
N GLY A 45 1.16 -3.45 13.76
CA GLY A 45 2.60 -3.43 13.94
C GLY A 45 3.29 -4.67 13.35
N THR A 46 2.70 -5.85 13.52
CA THR A 46 3.20 -7.10 12.89
C THR A 46 3.12 -7.03 11.37
N SER A 47 2.02 -6.49 10.83
CA SER A 47 1.83 -6.29 9.40
C SER A 47 2.88 -5.34 8.84
N ILE A 48 3.07 -4.16 9.44
CA ILE A 48 3.98 -3.16 8.85
C ILE A 48 5.44 -3.62 8.83
N VAL A 49 5.87 -4.41 9.83
CA VAL A 49 7.18 -5.08 9.80
C VAL A 49 7.27 -6.05 8.62
N THR A 50 6.24 -6.86 8.39
CA THR A 50 6.16 -7.78 7.24
C THR A 50 6.16 -7.01 5.91
N VAL A 51 5.49 -5.87 5.86
CA VAL A 51 5.41 -4.98 4.69
C VAL A 51 6.79 -4.40 4.34
N VAL A 52 7.71 -4.19 5.29
CA VAL A 52 9.10 -3.79 4.98
C VAL A 52 9.75 -4.79 4.04
N PHE A 53 9.65 -6.09 4.35
CA PHE A 53 10.29 -7.15 3.55
C PHE A 53 9.59 -7.36 2.21
N THR A 54 8.26 -7.27 2.17
CA THR A 54 7.49 -7.30 0.91
C THR A 54 7.84 -6.10 0.04
N GLY A 55 7.88 -4.91 0.64
CA GLY A 55 8.27 -3.65 0.01
C GLY A 55 9.65 -3.75 -0.62
N LEU A 56 10.63 -4.22 0.14
CA LEU A 56 12.00 -4.42 -0.32
C LEU A 56 12.08 -5.40 -1.49
N SER A 57 11.52 -6.62 -1.34
CA SER A 57 11.63 -7.66 -2.36
C SER A 57 10.97 -7.26 -3.69
N SER A 58 9.84 -6.57 -3.60
CA SER A 58 9.08 -6.05 -4.74
C SER A 58 9.80 -4.88 -5.39
N THR A 59 10.30 -3.94 -4.59
CA THR A 59 11.10 -2.81 -5.07
C THR A 59 12.30 -3.31 -5.87
N LEU A 60 13.11 -4.23 -5.31
CA LEU A 60 14.26 -4.80 -6.01
C LEU A 60 13.87 -5.42 -7.36
N THR A 61 12.71 -6.09 -7.43
CA THR A 61 12.18 -6.65 -8.67
C THR A 61 11.79 -5.55 -9.66
N TYR A 62 11.06 -4.51 -9.23
CA TYR A 62 10.69 -3.39 -10.10
C TYR A 62 11.90 -2.54 -10.54
N MET A 63 12.94 -2.42 -9.70
CA MET A 63 14.21 -1.78 -10.04
C MET A 63 14.92 -2.54 -11.16
N LYS A 64 14.95 -3.88 -11.08
CA LYS A 64 15.50 -4.74 -12.14
C LYS A 64 14.80 -4.52 -13.49
N HIS A 65 13.50 -4.22 -13.45
CA HIS A 65 12.70 -3.91 -14.64
C HIS A 65 12.64 -2.41 -15.00
N LYS A 66 13.43 -1.54 -14.33
CA LYS A 66 13.52 -0.09 -14.58
C LYS A 66 12.16 0.66 -14.52
N ARG A 67 11.27 0.24 -13.61
CA ARG A 67 9.91 0.84 -13.48
C ARG A 67 9.75 1.81 -12.31
N VAL A 68 10.76 1.92 -11.44
CA VAL A 68 10.69 2.78 -10.26
C VAL A 68 11.11 4.20 -10.63
N ASP A 69 10.22 5.18 -10.46
CA ASP A 69 10.62 6.58 -10.52
C ASP A 69 11.08 7.07 -9.13
N TYR A 70 12.38 6.89 -8.85
CA TYR A 70 12.96 7.25 -7.55
C TYR A 70 12.77 8.73 -7.18
N LYS A 71 12.80 9.64 -8.16
CA LYS A 71 12.69 11.08 -7.89
C LYS A 71 11.29 11.41 -7.38
N SER A 72 10.27 10.94 -8.10
CA SER A 72 8.87 11.08 -7.67
C SER A 72 8.62 10.36 -6.35
N GLY A 73 9.21 9.16 -6.20
CA GLY A 73 9.17 8.37 -4.98
C GLY A 73 9.68 9.10 -3.74
N LEU A 74 10.89 9.67 -3.81
CA LEU A 74 11.49 10.40 -2.70
C LEU A 74 10.70 11.66 -2.33
N ILE A 75 10.16 12.38 -3.33
CA ILE A 75 9.33 13.56 -3.06
C ILE A 75 8.05 13.19 -2.31
N LEU A 76 7.36 12.13 -2.75
CA LEU A 76 6.16 11.62 -2.06
C LEU A 76 6.51 11.05 -0.68
N PHE A 77 7.71 10.48 -0.51
CA PHE A 77 8.19 10.01 0.79
C PHE A 77 8.35 11.13 1.83
N ILE A 78 8.74 12.35 1.41
CA ILE A 78 8.81 13.52 2.31
C ILE A 78 7.46 13.77 3.02
N GLY A 79 6.33 13.50 2.35
CA GLY A 79 5.00 13.56 2.97
C GLY A 79 4.66 12.29 3.74
N SER A 80 4.73 11.13 3.05
CA SER A 80 4.25 9.86 3.58
C SER A 80 5.04 9.30 4.77
N GLY A 81 6.34 9.58 4.87
CA GLY A 81 7.16 9.20 6.02
C GLY A 81 6.64 9.83 7.33
N PRO A 82 6.65 11.17 7.47
CA PRO A 82 6.10 11.86 8.64
C PRO A 82 4.63 11.53 8.90
N GLY A 83 3.81 11.46 7.85
CA GLY A 83 2.43 11.01 7.96
C GLY A 83 2.35 9.63 8.61
N GLY A 84 3.17 8.67 8.15
CA GLY A 84 3.27 7.31 8.68
C GLY A 84 3.62 7.24 10.16
N ILE A 85 4.54 8.09 10.64
CA ILE A 85 4.88 8.19 12.07
C ILE A 85 3.65 8.60 12.86
N ILE A 86 3.01 9.71 12.46
CA ILE A 86 1.87 10.29 13.17
C ILE A 86 0.68 9.31 13.15
N GLY A 87 0.43 8.66 12.01
CA GLY A 87 -0.61 7.64 11.87
C GLY A 87 -0.36 6.41 12.75
N SER A 88 0.89 5.93 12.80
CA SER A 88 1.29 4.81 13.64
C SER A 88 1.10 5.13 15.13
N TRP A 89 1.42 6.36 15.54
CA TRP A 89 1.15 6.82 16.89
C TRP A 89 -0.35 7.00 17.18
N ALA A 90 -1.13 7.48 16.21
CA ALA A 90 -2.58 7.67 16.35
C ALA A 90 -3.34 6.34 16.49
N ASN A 91 -2.79 5.22 16.00
CA ASN A 91 -3.40 3.89 16.11
C ASN A 91 -3.71 3.47 17.55
N LYS A 92 -2.97 3.97 18.54
CA LYS A 92 -3.22 3.65 19.96
C LYS A 92 -4.57 4.16 20.50
N PHE A 93 -5.21 5.11 19.81
CA PHE A 93 -6.50 5.67 20.22
C PHE A 93 -7.70 4.91 19.64
N LEU A 94 -7.48 3.91 18.79
CA LEU A 94 -8.53 3.11 18.19
C LEU A 94 -8.72 1.81 18.97
N ASN A 95 -9.95 1.55 19.39
CA ASN A 95 -10.34 0.22 19.86
C ASN A 95 -10.66 -0.69 18.66
N GLN A 96 -10.96 -1.97 18.92
CA GLN A 96 -11.21 -2.95 17.86
C GLN A 96 -12.37 -2.57 16.93
N ASP A 97 -13.47 -2.08 17.49
CA ASP A 97 -14.68 -1.76 16.71
C ASP A 97 -14.47 -0.51 15.85
N THR A 98 -13.95 0.57 16.45
CA THR A 98 -13.63 1.81 15.70
C THR A 98 -12.54 1.59 14.66
N PHE A 99 -11.54 0.76 14.97
CA PHE A 99 -10.53 0.36 13.99
C PHE A 99 -11.17 -0.35 12.80
N SER A 100 -11.98 -1.39 13.06
CA SER A 100 -12.59 -2.21 12.02
C SER A 100 -13.55 -1.42 11.16
N LEU A 101 -14.36 -0.55 11.78
CA LEU A 101 -15.29 0.34 11.09
C LEU A 101 -14.54 1.34 10.18
N TYR A 102 -13.58 2.10 10.72
CA TYR A 102 -12.86 3.09 9.93
C TYR A 102 -11.99 2.46 8.85
N PHE A 103 -11.38 1.32 9.14
CA PHE A 103 -10.61 0.60 8.15
C PHE A 103 -11.50 0.07 7.02
N GLY A 104 -12.64 -0.53 7.38
CA GLY A 104 -13.64 -1.01 6.42
C GLY A 104 -14.18 0.10 5.52
N ILE A 105 -14.58 1.24 6.10
CA ILE A 105 -15.02 2.44 5.35
C ILE A 105 -13.92 2.90 4.40
N PHE A 106 -12.66 2.96 4.87
CA PHE A 106 -11.53 3.33 4.03
C PHE A 106 -11.36 2.37 2.84
N LEU A 107 -11.46 1.05 3.03
CA LEU A 107 -11.35 0.08 1.94
C LEU A 107 -12.45 0.26 0.89
N ILE A 108 -13.68 0.48 1.33
CA ILE A 108 -14.82 0.75 0.44
C ILE A 108 -14.60 2.07 -0.32
N PHE A 109 -14.16 3.12 0.36
CA PHE A 109 -13.83 4.40 -0.25
C PHE A 109 -12.77 4.27 -1.36
N VAL A 110 -11.67 3.56 -1.10
CA VAL A 110 -10.62 3.32 -2.10
C VAL A 110 -11.18 2.52 -3.29
N SER A 111 -12.03 1.54 -3.04
CA SER A 111 -12.65 0.77 -4.12
C SER A 111 -13.56 1.63 -5.00
N ILE A 112 -14.40 2.48 -4.41
CA ILE A 112 -15.25 3.42 -5.14
C ILE A 112 -14.39 4.40 -5.95
N LEU A 113 -13.32 4.94 -5.36
CA LEU A 113 -12.38 5.83 -6.06
C LEU A 113 -11.79 5.14 -7.30
N LEU A 114 -11.41 3.87 -7.17
CA LEU A 114 -10.92 3.09 -8.30
C LEU A 114 -12.00 2.77 -9.32
N MET A 115 -13.27 2.59 -8.94
CA MET A 115 -14.39 2.41 -9.87
C MET A 115 -14.67 3.68 -10.69
N LEU A 116 -14.57 4.84 -10.05
CA LEU A 116 -14.82 6.14 -10.70
C LEU A 116 -13.64 6.63 -11.55
N ARG A 117 -12.50 5.96 -11.48
CA ARG A 117 -11.28 6.19 -12.27
C ARG A 117 -11.54 6.68 -13.70
N ASP A 118 -12.27 5.90 -14.49
CA ASP A 118 -12.42 6.16 -15.93
C ASP A 118 -13.33 7.37 -16.21
N LYS A 119 -14.02 7.88 -15.18
CA LYS A 119 -14.87 9.08 -15.23
C LYS A 119 -14.16 10.33 -14.70
N LEU A 120 -13.04 10.18 -13.98
CA LEU A 120 -12.31 11.29 -13.37
C LEU A 120 -11.29 11.86 -14.37
N LYS A 121 -11.35 13.18 -14.57
CA LYS A 121 -10.33 13.89 -15.34
C LYS A 121 -9.14 14.21 -14.43
N PRO A 122 -7.89 14.12 -14.93
CA PRO A 122 -6.72 14.59 -14.19
C PRO A 122 -6.89 16.06 -13.76
N LEU A 123 -6.24 16.44 -12.67
CA LEU A 123 -6.23 17.82 -12.22
C LEU A 123 -5.67 18.71 -13.34
N SER A 124 -6.37 19.83 -13.63
CA SER A 124 -5.81 20.86 -14.50
C SER A 124 -4.70 21.57 -13.77
N LEU A 125 -3.47 21.47 -14.28
CA LEU A 125 -2.25 22.00 -13.66
C LEU A 125 -1.83 23.36 -14.26
N SER A 126 -2.79 24.16 -14.74
CA SER A 126 -2.49 25.53 -15.19
C SER A 126 -2.05 26.40 -14.01
N ASN A 127 -0.94 27.12 -14.17
CA ASN A 127 -0.35 28.09 -13.22
C ASN A 127 0.25 27.51 -11.92
N VAL A 128 0.60 26.22 -11.88
CA VAL A 128 1.30 25.61 -10.74
C VAL A 128 2.66 25.09 -11.17
N THR A 129 3.68 25.22 -10.31
CA THR A 129 5.00 24.60 -10.53
C THR A 129 4.85 23.08 -10.61
N VAL A 130 5.22 22.49 -11.73
CA VAL A 130 5.12 21.04 -11.98
C VAL A 130 6.48 20.42 -12.26
N ILE A 131 6.65 19.17 -11.82
CA ILE A 131 7.78 18.33 -12.24
C ILE A 131 7.30 17.47 -13.41
N LYS A 132 7.97 17.60 -14.55
CA LYS A 132 7.71 16.78 -15.74
C LYS A 132 8.56 15.52 -15.72
N ARG A 133 7.96 14.39 -16.06
CA ARG A 133 8.61 13.07 -16.15
C ARG A 133 8.15 12.37 -17.42
N SER A 134 8.95 11.41 -17.87
CA SER A 134 8.66 10.59 -19.03
C SER A 134 8.99 9.14 -18.71
N PHE A 135 8.19 8.23 -19.24
CA PHE A 135 8.45 6.80 -19.16
C PHE A 135 8.13 6.17 -20.51
N THR A 136 9.03 5.32 -21.00
CA THR A 136 8.84 4.56 -22.23
C THR A 136 8.42 3.14 -21.88
N ASP A 137 7.25 2.72 -22.33
CA ASP A 137 6.73 1.38 -22.07
C ASP A 137 7.37 0.31 -22.97
N SER A 138 6.95 -0.94 -22.78
CA SER A 138 7.45 -2.11 -23.53
C SER A 138 7.10 -2.08 -25.03
N GLU A 139 6.17 -1.24 -25.45
CA GLU A 139 5.77 -1.05 -26.85
C GLU A 139 6.52 0.14 -27.49
N GLY A 140 7.45 0.75 -26.76
CA GLY A 140 8.20 1.93 -27.22
C GLY A 140 7.42 3.23 -27.12
N LYS A 141 6.20 3.21 -26.55
CA LYS A 141 5.38 4.41 -26.38
C LYS A 141 5.85 5.17 -25.16
N THR A 142 6.25 6.42 -25.37
CA THR A 142 6.66 7.31 -24.29
C THR A 142 5.45 8.07 -23.75
N VAL A 143 5.15 7.84 -22.48
CA VAL A 143 4.10 8.55 -21.75
C VAL A 143 4.75 9.63 -20.90
N HIS A 144 4.27 10.86 -21.05
CA HIS A 144 4.66 11.98 -20.22
C HIS A 144 3.63 12.17 -19.11
N TYR A 145 4.11 12.39 -17.90
CA TYR A 145 3.27 12.71 -16.75
C TYR A 145 3.91 13.85 -15.96
N GLN A 146 3.09 14.54 -15.19
CA GLN A 146 3.53 15.70 -14.42
C GLN A 146 2.74 15.80 -13.12
N PHE A 147 3.40 16.32 -12.09
CA PHE A 147 2.76 16.50 -10.80
C PHE A 147 3.25 17.76 -10.08
N PRO A 148 2.37 18.44 -9.33
CA PRO A 148 2.73 19.56 -8.46
C PRO A 148 3.35 19.04 -7.14
N PRO A 149 4.66 19.22 -6.90
CA PRO A 149 5.36 18.56 -5.79
C PRO A 149 4.76 18.90 -4.42
N PHE A 150 4.37 20.16 -4.19
CA PHE A 150 3.79 20.58 -2.91
C PHE A 150 2.47 19.86 -2.58
N LEU A 151 1.52 19.87 -3.53
CA LEU A 151 0.25 19.16 -3.36
C LEU A 151 0.45 17.64 -3.25
N SER A 152 1.39 17.09 -4.02
CA SER A 152 1.75 15.67 -3.93
C SER A 152 2.31 15.29 -2.55
N ILE A 153 3.12 16.15 -1.92
CA ILE A 153 3.62 15.94 -0.54
C ILE A 153 2.45 15.94 0.46
N ILE A 154 1.50 16.88 0.35
CA ILE A 154 0.33 16.93 1.24
C ILE A 154 -0.52 15.66 1.11
N ILE A 155 -0.83 15.26 -0.13
CA ILE A 155 -1.58 14.02 -0.37
C ILE A 155 -0.82 12.82 0.19
N ALA A 156 0.49 12.74 -0.07
CA ALA A 156 1.30 11.66 0.45
C ALA A 156 1.36 11.65 1.98
N PHE A 157 1.33 12.81 2.65
CA PHE A 157 1.22 12.90 4.10
C PHE A 157 -0.07 12.27 4.62
N VAL A 158 -1.22 12.62 4.02
CA VAL A 158 -2.52 12.03 4.41
C VAL A 158 -2.53 10.51 4.15
N VAL A 159 -2.01 10.10 3.00
CA VAL A 159 -1.87 8.67 2.64
C VAL A 159 -0.95 7.95 3.64
N GLY A 160 0.16 8.58 4.01
CA GLY A 160 1.11 8.07 5.02
C GLY A 160 0.45 7.94 6.39
N PHE A 161 -0.32 8.94 6.81
CA PHE A 161 -1.09 8.89 8.05
C PHE A 161 -2.05 7.70 8.07
N ILE A 162 -2.87 7.54 7.03
CA ILE A 162 -3.79 6.40 6.89
C ILE A 162 -3.00 5.07 6.86
N SER A 163 -1.85 5.05 6.18
CA SER A 163 -0.97 3.89 6.11
C SER A 163 -0.46 3.43 7.47
N GLY A 164 0.11 4.36 8.24
CA GLY A 164 0.65 4.07 9.57
C GLY A 164 -0.46 3.67 10.54
N LEU A 165 -1.63 4.29 10.40
CA LEU A 165 -2.82 4.01 11.21
C LEU A 165 -3.33 2.58 11.02
N PHE A 166 -3.39 2.10 9.77
CA PHE A 166 -3.96 0.78 9.45
C PHE A 166 -2.91 -0.30 9.14
N GLY A 167 -1.61 0.01 9.16
CA GLY A 167 -0.54 -0.96 8.91
C GLY A 167 -0.52 -1.50 7.48
N ILE A 168 -1.09 -0.76 6.53
CA ILE A 168 -1.28 -1.21 5.15
C ILE A 168 -0.11 -0.91 4.22
N GLY A 169 0.84 -0.04 4.61
CA GLY A 169 1.99 0.32 3.76
C GLY A 169 1.74 1.48 2.77
N GLY A 170 0.52 2.02 2.70
CA GLY A 170 0.21 3.32 2.07
C GLY A 170 -0.05 3.27 0.57
N GLY A 171 0.32 2.18 -0.07
CA GLY A 171 0.13 2.03 -1.51
C GLY A 171 -1.32 1.97 -1.99
N ALA A 172 -2.26 1.63 -1.11
CA ALA A 172 -3.70 1.56 -1.41
C ALA A 172 -4.29 2.83 -1.97
N LEU A 173 -3.89 3.96 -1.41
CA LEU A 173 -4.37 5.26 -1.86
C LEU A 173 -3.34 5.98 -2.74
N LEU A 174 -2.05 5.66 -2.60
CA LEU A 174 -0.99 6.30 -3.38
C LEU A 174 -1.03 5.92 -4.86
N VAL A 175 -1.27 4.65 -5.18
CA VAL A 175 -1.41 4.18 -6.57
C VAL A 175 -2.56 4.91 -7.28
N PRO A 176 -3.81 4.92 -6.76
CA PRO A 176 -4.88 5.70 -7.37
C PRO A 176 -4.61 7.20 -7.36
N ALA A 177 -4.01 7.78 -6.31
CA ALA A 177 -3.66 9.20 -6.32
C ALA A 177 -2.71 9.56 -7.47
N MET A 178 -1.65 8.78 -7.68
CA MET A 178 -0.71 8.99 -8.79
C MET A 178 -1.37 8.83 -10.16
N MET A 179 -2.21 7.81 -10.33
CA MET A 179 -2.88 7.55 -11.61
C MET A 179 -3.97 8.60 -11.92
N LEU A 180 -4.82 8.92 -10.95
CA LEU A 180 -6.01 9.75 -11.16
C LEU A 180 -5.69 11.24 -11.15
N LEU A 181 -4.84 11.67 -10.22
CA LEU A 181 -4.57 13.09 -10.05
C LEU A 181 -3.44 13.57 -10.96
N PHE A 182 -2.44 12.72 -11.21
CA PHE A 182 -1.20 13.08 -11.89
C PHE A 182 -0.93 12.30 -13.18
N ALA A 183 -1.86 11.44 -13.59
CA ALA A 183 -1.78 10.65 -14.83
C ALA A 183 -0.51 9.77 -14.96
N PHE A 184 0.00 9.25 -13.83
CA PHE A 184 1.10 8.29 -13.87
C PHE A 184 0.65 7.01 -14.61
N PRO A 185 1.49 6.42 -15.47
CA PRO A 185 1.23 5.09 -16.02
C PRO A 185 1.08 4.07 -14.89
N ALA A 186 0.09 3.17 -14.98
CA ALA A 186 -0.27 2.26 -13.89
C ALA A 186 0.92 1.42 -13.36
N GLN A 187 1.76 0.90 -14.26
CA GLN A 187 2.93 0.11 -13.88
C GLN A 187 4.00 0.93 -13.14
N ILE A 188 4.14 2.22 -13.47
CA ILE A 188 5.05 3.14 -12.79
C ILE A 188 4.48 3.60 -11.46
N ALA A 189 3.18 3.86 -11.40
CA ALA A 189 2.49 4.14 -10.15
C ALA A 189 2.66 2.98 -9.16
N VAL A 190 2.42 1.73 -9.59
CA VAL A 190 2.60 0.54 -8.73
C VAL A 190 4.05 0.36 -8.27
N ALA A 191 5.01 0.42 -9.20
CA ALA A 191 6.43 0.25 -8.89
C ALA A 191 6.96 1.35 -7.95
N THR A 192 6.60 2.60 -8.23
CA THR A 192 6.99 3.78 -7.42
C THR A 192 6.30 3.74 -6.05
N SER A 193 5.04 3.28 -6.00
CA SER A 193 4.33 3.04 -4.74
C SER A 193 5.05 2.00 -3.89
N MET A 194 5.49 0.87 -4.44
CA MET A 194 6.22 -0.15 -3.66
C MET A 194 7.54 0.36 -3.07
N PHE A 195 8.23 1.24 -3.78
CA PHE A 195 9.41 1.93 -3.25
C PHE A 195 9.03 2.85 -2.07
N ILE A 196 7.95 3.60 -2.19
CA ILE A 196 7.46 4.48 -1.11
C ILE A 196 6.94 3.66 0.08
N VAL A 197 6.24 2.55 -0.18
CA VAL A 197 5.76 1.58 0.81
C VAL A 197 6.94 1.03 1.60
N PHE A 198 8.01 0.62 0.94
CA PHE A 198 9.22 0.13 1.60
C PHE A 198 9.80 1.17 2.59
N LEU A 199 10.03 2.40 2.13
CA LEU A 199 10.58 3.47 2.97
C LEU A 199 9.64 3.85 4.12
N SER A 200 8.34 4.00 3.82
CA SER A 200 7.32 4.37 4.81
C SER A 200 7.10 3.27 5.85
N ALA A 201 7.18 2.00 5.44
CA ALA A 201 7.07 0.86 6.34
C ALA A 201 8.29 0.75 7.28
N ILE A 202 9.49 1.15 6.85
CA ILE A 202 10.64 1.22 7.78
C ILE A 202 10.33 2.22 8.90
N VAL A 203 9.95 3.44 8.53
CA VAL A 203 9.69 4.51 9.50
C VAL A 203 8.49 4.19 10.41
N SER A 204 7.42 3.64 9.84
CA SER A 204 6.23 3.23 10.60
C SER A 204 6.48 2.01 11.48
N SER A 205 7.29 1.04 11.01
CA SER A 205 7.64 -0.14 11.82
C SER A 205 8.49 0.24 13.01
N LEU A 206 9.46 1.16 12.87
CA LEU A 206 10.21 1.69 14.02
C LEU A 206 9.28 2.30 15.08
N THR A 207 8.23 3.02 14.65
CA THR A 207 7.24 3.59 15.56
C THR A 207 6.47 2.48 16.28
N HIS A 208 5.93 1.49 15.56
CA HIS A 208 5.21 0.36 16.18
C HIS A 208 6.10 -0.53 17.06
N ILE A 209 7.37 -0.71 16.70
CA ILE A 209 8.36 -1.41 17.54
C ILE A 209 8.56 -0.63 18.84
N SER A 210 8.73 0.69 18.76
CA SER A 210 8.90 1.54 19.97
C SER A 210 7.67 1.54 20.87
N LEU A 211 6.48 1.31 20.31
CA LEU A 211 5.22 1.19 21.05
C LEU A 211 4.94 -0.22 21.59
N GLY A 212 5.79 -1.22 21.28
CA GLY A 212 5.58 -2.61 21.69
C GLY A 212 4.48 -3.33 20.91
N ASN A 213 4.06 -2.80 19.76
CA ASN A 213 2.93 -3.29 18.97
C ASN A 213 3.30 -4.40 17.97
N VAL A 214 4.42 -5.11 18.16
CA VAL A 214 4.91 -6.09 17.20
C VAL A 214 4.94 -7.48 17.83
N SER A 215 4.19 -8.40 17.24
CA SER A 215 4.33 -9.81 17.55
C SER A 215 5.40 -10.44 16.67
N TRP A 216 6.62 -10.54 17.22
CA TRP A 216 7.79 -11.03 16.50
C TRP A 216 7.62 -12.45 15.96
N VAL A 217 6.91 -13.32 16.68
CA VAL A 217 6.64 -14.70 16.23
C VAL A 217 5.85 -14.70 14.93
N TYR A 218 4.76 -13.94 14.86
CA TYR A 218 3.93 -13.85 13.67
C TYR A 218 4.70 -13.18 12.52
N ALA A 219 5.42 -12.09 12.80
CA ALA A 219 6.22 -11.39 11.81
C ALA A 219 7.27 -12.32 11.18
N LEU A 220 8.06 -13.03 11.98
CA LEU A 220 9.13 -13.93 11.50
C LEU A 220 8.60 -15.07 10.62
N ILE A 221 7.35 -15.50 10.81
CA ILE A 221 6.72 -16.56 10.01
C ILE A 221 6.08 -16.00 8.74
N LEU A 222 5.50 -14.80 8.81
CA LEU A 222 4.93 -14.10 7.66
C LEU A 222 6.02 -13.67 6.65
N ILE A 223 7.17 -13.20 7.15
CA ILE A 223 8.23 -12.58 6.34
C ILE A 223 8.73 -13.47 5.18
N PRO A 224 9.07 -14.76 5.36
CA PRO A 224 9.54 -15.59 4.24
C PRO A 224 8.49 -15.74 3.13
N GLY A 225 7.23 -15.95 3.51
CA GLY A 225 6.11 -15.99 2.57
C GLY A 225 5.96 -14.65 1.86
N ALA A 226 5.93 -13.55 2.60
CA ALA A 226 5.75 -12.21 2.08
C ALA A 226 6.90 -11.74 1.17
N TRP A 227 8.13 -12.17 1.47
CA TRP A 227 9.30 -11.94 0.62
C TRP A 227 9.15 -12.64 -0.74
N ILE A 228 8.84 -13.94 -0.74
CA ILE A 228 8.63 -14.74 -1.95
C ILE A 228 7.45 -14.18 -2.74
N GLY A 229 6.34 -13.92 -2.05
CA GLY A 229 5.13 -13.36 -2.62
C GLY A 229 5.40 -12.00 -3.26
N GLY A 230 6.13 -11.12 -2.58
CA GLY A 230 6.50 -9.81 -3.11
C GLY A 230 7.26 -9.89 -4.43
N LYS A 231 8.19 -10.85 -4.57
CA LYS A 231 8.88 -11.11 -5.85
C LYS A 231 7.93 -11.62 -6.93
N ILE A 232 7.08 -12.59 -6.60
CA ILE A 232 6.10 -13.17 -7.54
C ILE A 232 5.14 -12.09 -8.02
N GLY A 233 4.54 -11.33 -7.11
CA GLY A 233 3.60 -10.26 -7.41
C GLY A 233 4.21 -9.18 -8.30
N ALA A 234 5.44 -8.74 -8.00
CA ALA A 234 6.14 -7.74 -8.79
C ALA A 234 6.46 -8.26 -10.20
N TYR A 235 6.91 -9.51 -10.30
CA TYR A 235 7.18 -10.15 -11.58
C TYR A 235 5.90 -10.28 -12.43
N VAL A 236 4.80 -10.77 -11.84
CA VAL A 236 3.51 -10.91 -12.52
C VAL A 236 2.95 -9.56 -12.96
N ASN A 237 3.07 -8.51 -12.12
CA ASN A 237 2.71 -7.15 -12.51
C ASN A 237 3.42 -6.71 -13.81
N THR A 238 4.66 -7.16 -14.04
CA THR A 238 5.38 -6.80 -15.27
C THR A 238 4.74 -7.29 -16.56
N LYS A 239 3.91 -8.34 -16.47
CA LYS A 239 3.26 -8.99 -17.59
C LYS A 239 1.77 -8.67 -17.72
N LEU A 240 1.17 -8.03 -16.72
CA LEU A 240 -0.27 -7.73 -16.72
C LEU A 240 -0.57 -6.35 -17.29
N SER A 241 -1.75 -6.25 -17.93
CA SER A 241 -2.33 -4.97 -18.31
C SER A 241 -2.80 -4.19 -17.09
N GLY A 242 -2.79 -2.85 -17.17
CA GLY A 242 -3.23 -1.99 -16.08
C GLY A 242 -4.68 -2.26 -15.61
N ASN A 243 -5.55 -2.68 -16.53
CA ASN A 243 -6.95 -3.00 -16.22
C ASN A 243 -7.09 -4.25 -15.34
N ALA A 244 -6.31 -5.30 -15.62
CA ALA A 244 -6.34 -6.52 -14.82
C ALA A 244 -5.92 -6.27 -13.37
N ILE A 245 -4.84 -5.49 -13.18
CA ILE A 245 -4.33 -5.09 -11.86
C ILE A 245 -5.41 -4.36 -11.06
N ILE A 246 -6.10 -3.40 -11.71
CA ILE A 246 -7.09 -2.56 -11.04
C ILE A 246 -8.36 -3.34 -10.70
N ASN A 247 -8.81 -4.26 -11.56
CA ASN A 247 -9.97 -5.10 -11.26
C ASN A 247 -9.70 -6.04 -10.08
N LEU A 248 -8.51 -6.65 -10.01
CA LEU A 248 -8.12 -7.46 -8.86
C LEU A 248 -8.14 -6.65 -7.55
N LEU A 249 -7.63 -5.42 -7.61
CA LEU A 249 -7.62 -4.50 -6.47
C LEU A 249 -9.04 -4.18 -6.00
N ARG A 250 -9.93 -3.77 -6.92
CA ARG A 250 -11.34 -3.43 -6.62
C ARG A 250 -12.06 -4.58 -5.89
N ILE A 251 -11.94 -5.81 -6.41
CA ILE A 251 -12.59 -7.00 -5.84
C ILE A 251 -12.06 -7.26 -4.42
N THR A 252 -10.73 -7.23 -4.24
CA THR A 252 -10.09 -7.48 -2.95
C THR A 252 -10.55 -6.47 -1.89
N LEU A 253 -10.59 -5.18 -2.26
CA LEU A 253 -11.01 -4.11 -1.36
C LEU A 253 -12.48 -4.22 -0.93
N ILE A 254 -13.38 -4.58 -1.85
CA ILE A 254 -14.81 -4.74 -1.55
C ILE A 254 -15.03 -5.88 -0.56
N ILE A 255 -14.41 -7.04 -0.81
CA ILE A 255 -14.57 -8.23 0.04
C ILE A 255 -14.07 -7.93 1.46
N LEU A 256 -12.85 -7.39 1.59
CA LEU A 256 -12.25 -7.10 2.89
C LEU A 256 -12.95 -5.94 3.61
N GLY A 257 -13.31 -4.89 2.88
CA GLY A 257 -14.03 -3.73 3.43
C GLY A 257 -15.38 -4.12 3.99
N THR A 258 -16.17 -4.87 3.23
CA THR A 258 -17.50 -5.34 3.66
C THR A 258 -17.39 -6.24 4.90
N ARG A 259 -16.43 -7.18 4.91
CA ARG A 259 -16.21 -8.06 6.06
C ARG A 259 -15.89 -7.28 7.34
N LEU A 260 -15.01 -6.28 7.25
CA LEU A 260 -14.59 -5.48 8.41
C LEU A 260 -15.74 -4.63 8.97
N ILE A 261 -16.58 -4.07 8.11
CA ILE A 261 -17.77 -3.31 8.52
C ILE A 261 -18.76 -4.23 9.23
N ILE A 262 -19.02 -5.44 8.70
CA ILE A 262 -19.93 -6.38 9.36
C ILE A 262 -19.39 -6.77 10.75
N SER A 263 -18.09 -7.08 10.84
CA SER A 263 -17.48 -7.45 12.13
C SER A 263 -17.42 -6.33 13.16
N SER A 264 -17.61 -5.06 12.78
CA SER A 264 -17.64 -3.97 13.77
C SER A 264 -18.98 -3.82 14.50
N PHE A 265 -20.01 -4.58 14.09
CA PHE A 265 -21.36 -4.52 14.69
C PHE A 265 -21.77 -5.83 15.38
N LEU A 266 -20.95 -6.88 15.31
CA LEU A 266 -21.20 -8.21 15.88
C LEU A 266 -20.26 -8.45 17.06
#